data_AF-A0A5D0NKF9-F1
#
_entry.id   AF-A0A5D0NKF9-F1
#
_cell.length_a   1.000
_cell.length_b   1.000
_cell.length_c   1.000
_cell.angle_alpha   90.00
_cell.angle_beta   90.00
_cell.angle_gamma   90.00
#
_symmetry.space_group_name_H-M   'P 1'
#
loop_
_entity.id
_entity.type
_entity.pdbx_description
1 polymer ?
#
loop_
_entity_poly.entity_id
_entity_poly.type
_entity_poly.pdbx_seq_one_letter_code
_entity_poly.pdbx_strand_id
1 'polypeptide(L)'
;MWDSRFEEILRGRLPFLEEEEKVGEDLSLRDFGLDSMGAVELLASLEAAYSVRFVDDALDMANFATPGVLWTTLSKMIEKAS
;
A
#
# COMPACT_ATOMS: atom_id res chain seq x y z
N MET A 1 -2.29 8.27 9.98
CA MET A 1 -3.20 8.94 9.02
C MET A 1 -2.47 9.11 7.70
N TRP A 2 -2.96 8.46 6.65
CA TRP A 2 -2.42 8.55 5.29
C TRP A 2 -3.12 9.64 4.48
N ASP A 3 -2.57 9.94 3.31
CA ASP A 3 -3.17 10.90 2.38
C ASP A 3 -4.18 10.23 1.42
N SER A 4 -4.96 11.07 0.72
CA SER A 4 -5.98 10.60 -0.23
C SER A 4 -5.38 9.82 -1.41
N ARG A 5 -4.16 10.16 -1.84
CA ARG A 5 -3.52 9.54 -3.00
C ARG A 5 -3.14 8.09 -2.70
N PHE A 6 -2.64 7.83 -1.50
CA PHE A 6 -2.38 6.46 -1.03
C PHE A 6 -3.65 5.63 -1.05
N GLU A 7 -4.74 6.15 -0.49
CA GLU A 7 -6.01 5.45 -0.40
C GLU A 7 -6.59 5.16 -1.80
N GLU A 8 -6.51 6.11 -2.73
CA GLU A 8 -6.93 5.93 -4.13
C GLU A 8 -6.15 4.82 -4.84
N ILE A 9 -4.81 4.83 -4.72
CA ILE A 9 -3.95 3.80 -5.31
C ILE A 9 -4.28 2.42 -4.71
N LEU A 10 -4.49 2.37 -3.39
CA LEU A 10 -4.79 1.15 -2.67
C LEU A 10 -6.15 0.57 -3.09
N ARG A 11 -7.21 1.40 -3.12
CA ARG A 11 -8.54 0.98 -3.58
C ARG A 11 -8.51 0.40 -4.99
N GLY A 12 -7.70 0.96 -5.88
CA GLY A 12 -7.51 0.44 -7.24
C GLY A 12 -6.93 -0.98 -7.30
N ARG A 13 -6.43 -1.53 -6.18
CA ARG A 13 -5.84 -2.87 -6.07
C ARG A 13 -6.63 -3.81 -5.16
N LEU A 14 -7.76 -3.37 -4.62
CA LEU A 14 -8.61 -4.14 -3.72
C LEU A 14 -9.98 -4.37 -4.38
N PRO A 15 -10.10 -5.36 -5.29
CA PRO A 15 -11.34 -5.59 -6.06
C PRO A 15 -12.53 -6.01 -5.20
N PHE A 16 -12.30 -6.47 -3.96
CA PHE A 16 -13.37 -6.85 -3.04
C PHE A 16 -13.75 -5.76 -2.05
N LEU A 17 -13.10 -4.59 -2.11
CA LEU A 17 -13.43 -3.44 -1.28
C LEU A 17 -14.53 -2.62 -1.96
N GLU A 18 -15.66 -2.41 -1.27
CA GLU A 18 -16.74 -1.57 -1.78
C GLU A 18 -16.33 -0.08 -1.79
N GLU A 19 -16.91 0.70 -2.71
CA GLU A 19 -16.57 2.12 -2.86
C GLU A 19 -16.89 2.94 -1.60
N GLU A 20 -18.01 2.63 -0.93
CA GLU A 20 -18.41 3.26 0.32
C GLU A 20 -17.69 2.70 1.57
N GLU A 21 -16.93 1.61 1.43
CA GLU A 21 -16.26 0.98 2.57
C GLU A 21 -15.02 1.78 3.01
N LYS A 22 -14.90 1.94 4.33
CA LYS A 22 -13.75 2.61 4.94
C LYS A 22 -12.56 1.66 4.98
N VAL A 23 -11.43 2.13 4.44
CA VAL A 23 -10.15 1.44 4.59
C VAL A 23 -9.68 1.59 6.03
N GLY A 24 -9.80 0.53 6.83
CA GLY A 24 -9.27 0.49 8.20
C GLY A 24 -7.76 0.21 8.22
N GLU A 25 -7.02 0.73 9.21
CA GLU A 25 -5.57 0.52 9.30
C GLU A 25 -5.20 -0.97 9.44
N ASP A 26 -6.08 -1.76 10.06
CA ASP A 26 -5.94 -3.19 10.32
C ASP A 26 -6.64 -4.08 9.27
N LEU A 27 -7.16 -3.49 8.19
CA LEU A 27 -7.81 -4.23 7.12
C LEU A 27 -6.81 -5.17 6.43
N SER A 28 -7.20 -6.43 6.23
CA SER A 28 -6.35 -7.43 5.59
C SER A 28 -6.34 -7.24 4.08
N LEU A 29 -5.26 -6.68 3.51
CA LEU A 29 -5.21 -6.41 2.07
C LEU A 29 -5.41 -7.68 1.22
N ARG A 30 -4.91 -8.82 1.72
CA ARG A 30 -5.05 -10.12 1.05
C ARG A 30 -6.49 -10.61 1.01
N ASP A 31 -7.24 -10.45 2.10
CA ASP A 31 -8.65 -10.85 2.14
C ASP A 31 -9.50 -10.00 1.19
N PHE A 32 -9.03 -8.78 0.88
CA PHE A 32 -9.67 -7.85 -0.06
C PHE A 32 -9.13 -7.96 -1.50
N GLY A 33 -8.37 -9.02 -1.81
CA GLY A 33 -8.00 -9.39 -3.17
C GLY A 33 -6.60 -8.96 -3.60
N LEU A 34 -5.77 -8.45 -2.68
CA LEU A 34 -4.37 -8.20 -2.98
C LEU A 34 -3.60 -9.52 -3.08
N ASP A 35 -3.40 -10.00 -4.30
CA ASP A 35 -2.55 -11.15 -4.61
C ASP A 35 -1.09 -10.75 -4.89
N SER A 36 -0.25 -11.73 -5.26
CA SER A 36 1.17 -11.49 -5.56
C SER A 36 1.38 -10.52 -6.73
N MET A 37 0.52 -10.53 -7.75
CA MET A 37 0.66 -9.66 -8.92
C MET A 37 0.14 -8.25 -8.59
N GLY A 38 -1.01 -8.17 -7.91
CA GLY A 38 -1.56 -6.93 -7.38
C GLY A 38 -0.59 -6.21 -6.43
N ALA A 39 0.15 -6.95 -5.60
CA ALA A 39 1.18 -6.37 -4.72
C ALA A 39 2.35 -5.75 -5.52
N VAL A 40 2.80 -6.40 -6.59
CA VAL A 40 3.86 -5.86 -7.46
C VAL A 40 3.39 -4.61 -8.20
N GLU A 41 2.15 -4.59 -8.70
CA GLU A 41 1.57 -3.42 -9.34
C GLU A 41 1.31 -2.27 -8.36
N LEU A 42 0.86 -2.60 -7.15
CA LEU A 42 0.69 -1.65 -6.05
C LEU A 42 2.02 -0.98 -5.72
N LEU A 43 3.07 -1.78 -5.56
CA LEU A 43 4.42 -1.30 -5.30
C LEU A 43 4.89 -0.34 -6.39
N ALA A 44 4.80 -0.75 -7.67
CA ALA A 44 5.19 0.11 -8.79
C ALA A 44 4.39 1.43 -8.82
N SER A 45 3.10 1.38 -8.50
CA SER A 45 2.24 2.55 -8.43
C SER A 45 2.65 3.50 -7.30
N LEU A 46 3.00 2.97 -6.13
CA LEU A 46 3.47 3.75 -4.98
C LEU A 46 4.85 4.37 -5.24
N GLU A 47 5.80 3.61 -5.77
CA GLU A 47 7.12 4.11 -6.14
C GLU A 47 7.03 5.29 -7.12
N ALA A 48 6.24 5.12 -8.19
CA ALA A 48 6.02 6.17 -9.16
C ALA A 48 5.28 7.38 -8.56
N ALA A 49 4.33 7.13 -7.65
CA ALA A 49 3.54 8.20 -7.05
C ALA A 49 4.37 9.07 -6.09
N TYR A 50 5.16 8.44 -5.23
CA TYR A 50 5.89 9.11 -4.15
C TYR A 50 7.37 9.34 -4.47
N SER A 51 7.83 8.95 -5.66
CA SER A 51 9.24 9.03 -6.07
C SER A 51 10.19 8.32 -5.09
N VAL A 52 9.76 7.15 -4.60
CA VAL A 52 10.54 6.30 -3.69
C VAL A 52 10.88 4.97 -4.35
N ARG A 53 11.73 4.16 -3.71
CA ARG A 53 12.04 2.78 -4.16
C ARG A 53 12.03 1.80 -3.00
N PHE A 54 11.17 0.78 -3.08
CA PHE A 54 11.07 -0.32 -2.12
C PHE A 54 12.25 -1.27 -2.31
N VAL A 55 13.08 -1.39 -1.28
CA VAL A 55 14.29 -2.23 -1.27
C VAL A 55 14.40 -2.98 0.06
N ASP A 56 15.18 -4.06 0.06
CA ASP A 56 15.48 -4.88 1.24
C ASP A 56 14.20 -5.30 1.99
N ASP A 57 14.15 -5.02 3.30
CA ASP A 57 13.05 -5.38 4.19
C ASP A 57 11.72 -4.71 3.81
N ALA A 58 11.72 -3.66 2.98
CA ALA A 58 10.50 -3.00 2.53
C ALA A 58 9.66 -3.89 1.60
N LEU A 59 10.31 -4.85 0.92
CA LEU A 59 9.66 -5.82 0.02
C LEU A 59 9.00 -7.00 0.75
N ASP A 60 9.14 -7.08 2.08
CA ASP A 60 8.53 -8.15 2.86
C ASP A 60 7.00 -8.11 2.73
N MET A 61 6.40 -9.27 2.45
CA MET A 61 4.96 -9.46 2.36
C MET A 61 4.23 -9.04 3.65
N ALA A 62 4.88 -9.08 4.81
CA ALA A 62 4.35 -8.55 6.05
C ALA A 62 4.04 -7.04 5.98
N ASN A 63 4.77 -6.28 5.16
CA ASN A 63 4.50 -4.86 4.94
C ASN A 63 3.24 -4.62 4.09
N PHE A 64 2.79 -5.64 3.36
CA PHE A 64 1.58 -5.62 2.54
C PHE A 64 0.41 -6.35 3.24
N ALA A 65 0.52 -6.59 4.55
CA ALA A 65 -0.55 -7.23 5.31
C ALA A 65 -1.75 -6.30 5.50
N THR A 66 -1.51 -5.05 5.89
CA THR A 66 -2.55 -4.06 6.16
C THR A 66 -2.19 -2.66 5.63
N PRO A 67 -3.18 -1.78 5.36
CA PRO A 67 -2.93 -0.39 4.96
C PRO A 67 -2.04 0.36 5.94
N GLY A 68 -2.20 0.14 7.25
CA GLY A 68 -1.43 0.83 8.28
C GLY A 68 0.06 0.48 8.24
N VAL A 69 0.40 -0.80 8.07
CA VAL A 69 1.79 -1.23 7.95
C VAL A 69 2.40 -0.71 6.64
N LEU A 70 1.67 -0.82 5.53
CA LEU A 70 2.12 -0.35 4.22
C LEU A 70 2.41 1.16 4.23
N TRP A 71 1.51 1.96 4.78
CA TRP A 71 1.69 3.40 4.92
C TRP A 71 2.89 3.76 5.81
N THR A 72 3.07 3.03 6.91
CA THR A 72 4.22 3.23 7.81
C THR A 72 5.54 2.97 7.08
N THR A 73 5.60 1.90 6.29
CA THR A 73 6.79 1.56 5.48
C THR A 73 7.03 2.61 4.40
N LEU A 74 6.00 3.01 3.66
CA LEU A 74 6.08 4.05 2.64
C LEU A 74 6.55 5.39 3.23
N SER A 75 5.99 5.81 4.36
CA SER A 75 6.33 7.08 5.02
C SER A 75 7.82 7.16 5.36
N LYS A 76 8.39 6.07 5.91
CA LYS A 76 9.84 5.98 6.20
C LYS A 76 10.70 6.15 4.95
N MET A 77 10.19 5.76 3.79
CA MET A 77 10.92 5.86 2.54
C MET A 77 10.83 7.26 1.93
N ILE A 78 9.67 7.90 2.05
CA ILE A 78 9.48 9.32 1.68
C ILE A 78 10.43 10.20 2.50
N GLU A 79 10.53 9.95 3.81
CA GLU A 79 11.46 10.65 4.70
C GLU A 79 12.93 10.45 4.29
N LYS A 80 13.31 9.23 3.88
CA LYS A 80 14.68 8.94 3.42
C LYS A 80 15.03 9.53 2.06
N ALA A 81 14.03 9.80 1.22
CA ALA A 81 14.21 10.35 -0.12
C ALA A 81 14.25 11.89 -0.16
N SER A 82 13.88 12.53 0.96
CA SER A 82 13.89 13.99 1.16
C SER A 82 15.28 14.51 1.56
#